data_AF-A0A1D8A197-F1
#
_entry.id   AF-A0A1D8A197-F1
#
_cell.length_a   1.000
_cell.length_b   1.000
_cell.length_c   1.000
_cell.angle_alpha   90.00
_cell.angle_beta   90.00
_cell.angle_gamma   90.00
#
_symmetry.space_group_name_H-M   'P 1'
#
loop_
_entity.id
_entity.type
_entity.pdbx_description
1 polymer ?
#
loop_
_entity_poly.entity_id
_entity_poly.type
_entity_poly.pdbx_seq_one_letter_code
_entity_poly.pdbx_strand_id
1 'polypeptide(L)'
;MLTPQWLDQLRSRTALSALIGRSVRLQKAGREHRACCPFHNENSPSFYVNDEKGFYHCFGCGAHGDAIRWMTDHQGLAFMDAVKELAAEAGMDVPAPDPQMARAAEKRDSLHDVMAAAQAWFKASLSGAEGAAARAYLATRGFDAHTVQRFGFGYAPEGRQALKEALSRFPEPMLIEAGLRIAVEERDPYDRFRGRLMLPIEDARGRVIAFGGRILTKGKTDAPKYLNSPDTPLFDKGRTLYNLHRAAPAARQSGRIVVVEGYMDVIALAAAGIADAVAPLGTALTEHQIEMLWRHVETPTLCFDGDTAGQRAAMRAITRALPLLRPAHSLRIVRLPEGLDPDDLIKQRGSRAMEDILGEAKSLVEVLWEAERDAVPLNTPEDKAGLKARLMAHVETIQHPDIAGLYRRELQDRYSEFAFPRRENRWQQGGAQGGGGNFQPRQNQRGSGKWNGKPSPAPSSPESIERLNTRFAGAGTRDALSAAIIAGLIRWPAQLARHAEALARTPGLDPRFETLVDCCGAADALETEVLATILRDNGLVQPKAAEYAGLRFGFLIPETSEEQAAAELAQAIDLLVERPVLEAALAKATARFESELSDSAFAEQQRLLKRKLEFDSRLRQMATRHAS
;
A
#
# COMPACT_ATOMS: atom_id res chain seq x y z
N MET A 1 20.07 -26.12 -25.26
CA MET A 1 20.05 -25.37 -23.99
C MET A 1 20.72 -24.02 -24.22
N LEU A 2 20.18 -22.95 -23.64
CA LEU A 2 20.81 -21.62 -23.72
C LEU A 2 22.05 -21.61 -22.84
N THR A 3 23.24 -21.55 -23.46
CA THR A 3 24.50 -21.46 -22.71
C THR A 3 24.74 -20.00 -22.28
N PRO A 4 25.45 -19.74 -21.17
CA PRO A 4 25.83 -18.39 -20.77
C PRO A 4 26.56 -17.62 -21.89
N GLN A 5 27.46 -18.29 -22.61
CA GLN A 5 28.17 -17.72 -23.76
C GLN A 5 27.24 -17.28 -24.90
N TRP A 6 26.17 -18.03 -25.17
CA TRP A 6 25.20 -17.65 -26.19
C TRP A 6 24.39 -16.42 -25.76
N LEU A 7 24.01 -16.32 -24.49
CA LEU A 7 23.34 -15.14 -23.94
C LEU A 7 24.25 -13.90 -23.97
N ASP A 8 25.54 -14.07 -23.70
CA ASP A 8 26.53 -12.98 -23.84
C ASP A 8 26.68 -12.53 -25.30
N GLN A 9 26.66 -13.48 -26.24
CA GLN A 9 26.67 -13.17 -27.66
C GLN A 9 25.41 -12.40 -28.08
N LEU A 10 24.24 -12.81 -27.57
CA LEU A 10 22.97 -12.10 -27.81
C LEU A 10 23.00 -10.67 -27.29
N ARG A 11 23.50 -10.48 -26.06
CA ARG A 11 23.69 -9.16 -25.45
C ARG A 11 24.62 -8.28 -26.27
N SER A 12 25.77 -8.79 -26.68
CA SER A 12 26.76 -8.01 -27.44
C SER A 12 26.30 -7.62 -28.85
N ARG A 13 25.38 -8.37 -29.46
CA ARG A 13 24.77 -8.03 -30.76
C ARG A 13 23.56 -7.09 -30.64
N THR A 14 23.08 -6.85 -29.44
CA THR A 14 21.93 -5.96 -29.21
C THR A 14 22.43 -4.59 -28.78
N ALA A 15 22.28 -3.58 -29.63
CA ALA A 15 22.54 -2.19 -29.24
C ALA A 15 21.46 -1.74 -28.24
N LEU A 16 21.85 -1.57 -26.98
CA LEU A 16 20.92 -1.29 -25.88
C LEU A 16 20.24 0.08 -26.03
N SER A 17 20.97 1.08 -26.53
CA SER A 17 20.42 2.40 -26.83
C SER A 17 19.40 2.36 -27.96
N ALA A 18 19.61 1.53 -28.99
CA ALA A 18 18.64 1.36 -30.08
C ALA A 18 17.38 0.65 -29.57
N LEU A 19 17.55 -0.40 -28.77
CA LEU A 19 16.47 -1.15 -28.13
C LEU A 19 15.61 -0.26 -27.22
N ILE A 20 16.26 0.50 -26.32
CA ILE A 20 15.59 1.38 -25.35
C ILE A 20 15.01 2.62 -26.04
N GLY A 21 15.71 3.15 -27.05
CA GLY A 21 15.33 4.32 -27.82
C GLY A 21 13.96 4.22 -28.52
N ARG A 22 13.43 3.00 -28.66
CA ARG A 22 12.06 2.74 -29.16
C ARG A 22 10.98 3.21 -28.21
N SER A 23 11.22 3.12 -26.90
CA SER A 23 10.24 3.42 -25.87
C SER A 23 10.58 4.67 -25.07
N VAL A 24 11.86 5.07 -25.04
CA VAL A 24 12.35 6.19 -24.24
C VAL A 24 13.15 7.13 -25.13
N ARG A 25 12.84 8.43 -25.05
CA ARG A 25 13.57 9.46 -25.80
C ARG A 25 14.96 9.67 -25.19
N LEU A 26 15.95 8.98 -25.76
CA LEU A 26 17.34 9.08 -25.34
C LEU A 26 18.02 10.35 -25.89
N GLN A 27 18.81 11.00 -25.04
CA GLN A 27 19.71 12.11 -25.40
C GLN A 27 21.16 11.65 -25.33
N LYS A 28 21.97 12.00 -26.32
CA LYS A 28 23.40 11.64 -26.31
C LYS A 28 24.15 12.44 -25.23
N ALA A 29 24.92 11.75 -24.40
CA ALA A 29 25.73 12.32 -23.33
C ALA A 29 27.15 11.73 -23.39
N GLY A 30 27.98 12.30 -24.28
CA GLY A 30 29.32 11.78 -24.54
C GLY A 30 29.27 10.41 -25.24
N ARG A 31 29.81 9.39 -24.57
CA ARG A 31 29.80 7.98 -25.05
C ARG A 31 28.56 7.20 -24.61
N GLU A 32 27.76 7.76 -23.72
CA GLU A 32 26.54 7.14 -23.20
C GLU A 32 25.30 7.90 -23.70
N HIS A 33 24.13 7.33 -23.44
CA HIS A 33 22.86 7.99 -23.64
C HIS A 33 22.19 8.23 -22.28
N ARG A 34 21.47 9.33 -22.13
CA ARG A 34 20.72 9.66 -20.92
C ARG A 34 19.25 9.96 -21.23
N ALA A 35 18.37 9.68 -20.28
CA ALA A 35 16.96 10.05 -20.33
C ALA A 35 16.36 10.19 -18.93
N CYS A 36 15.12 10.68 -18.83
CA CYS A 36 14.31 10.45 -17.65
C CYS A 36 13.98 8.95 -17.55
N CYS A 37 14.04 8.42 -16.34
CA CYS A 37 13.88 7.02 -16.07
C CYS A 37 12.47 6.53 -16.42
N PRO A 38 12.35 5.41 -17.14
CA PRO A 38 11.06 4.83 -17.48
C PRO A 38 10.47 3.95 -16.36
N PHE A 39 11.20 3.76 -15.26
CA PHE A 39 10.82 2.90 -14.13
C PHE A 39 10.32 3.69 -12.91
N HIS A 40 10.48 5.02 -12.90
CA HIS A 40 9.97 5.90 -11.85
C HIS A 40 9.82 7.32 -12.40
N ASN A 41 8.97 8.15 -11.80
CA ASN A 41 8.69 9.47 -12.32
C ASN A 41 9.74 10.50 -11.86
N GLU A 42 10.43 11.15 -12.80
CA GLU A 42 11.44 12.18 -12.52
C GLU A 42 11.50 13.28 -13.59
N ASN A 43 11.92 14.48 -13.19
CA ASN A 43 12.04 15.65 -14.07
C ASN A 43 13.46 15.89 -14.61
N SER A 44 14.48 15.31 -13.98
CA SER A 44 15.87 15.39 -14.41
C SER A 44 16.35 14.04 -14.96
N PRO A 45 17.12 13.99 -16.06
CA PRO A 45 17.60 12.73 -16.61
C PRO A 45 18.57 12.01 -15.67
N SER A 46 18.13 10.92 -15.02
CA SER A 46 19.00 10.06 -14.19
C SER A 46 19.22 8.65 -14.76
N PHE A 47 18.57 8.32 -15.88
CA PHE A 47 18.69 7.03 -16.55
C PHE A 47 19.77 7.06 -17.61
N TYR A 48 20.83 6.28 -17.40
CA TYR A 48 21.97 6.19 -18.32
C TYR A 48 22.00 4.83 -19.01
N VAL A 49 22.31 4.83 -20.30
CA VAL A 49 22.43 3.65 -21.15
C VAL A 49 23.82 3.65 -21.77
N ASN A 50 24.58 2.58 -21.53
CA ASN A 50 25.91 2.40 -22.07
C ASN A 50 25.94 1.17 -22.99
N ASP A 51 26.11 1.39 -24.30
CA ASP A 51 26.21 0.32 -25.30
C ASP A 51 27.52 -0.45 -25.20
N GLU A 52 28.64 0.22 -24.90
CA GLU A 52 29.96 -0.43 -24.77
C GLU A 52 29.98 -1.43 -23.61
N LYS A 53 29.31 -1.09 -22.51
CA LYS A 53 29.20 -1.94 -21.31
C LYS A 53 27.97 -2.84 -21.32
N GLY A 54 27.03 -2.63 -22.24
CA GLY A 54 25.84 -3.45 -22.43
C GLY A 54 24.80 -3.37 -21.31
N PHE A 55 24.78 -2.30 -20.51
CA PHE A 55 23.81 -2.13 -19.42
C PHE A 55 23.23 -0.72 -19.34
N TYR A 56 22.06 -0.61 -18.71
CA TYR A 56 21.49 0.64 -18.25
C TYR A 56 21.54 0.74 -16.73
N HIS A 57 21.56 1.97 -16.22
CA HIS A 57 21.48 2.25 -14.79
C HIS A 57 20.76 3.57 -14.54
N CYS A 58 19.81 3.55 -13.61
CA CYS A 58 19.15 4.74 -13.11
C CYS A 58 19.75 5.16 -11.77
N PHE A 59 20.30 6.38 -11.69
CA PHE A 59 20.84 6.92 -10.44
C PHE A 59 19.76 7.42 -9.47
N GLY A 60 18.52 7.63 -9.94
CA GLY A 60 17.38 8.01 -9.08
C GLY A 60 16.77 6.84 -8.32
N CYS A 61 16.40 5.76 -9.03
CA CYS A 61 15.69 4.61 -8.43
C CYS A 61 16.51 3.32 -8.33
N GLY A 62 17.75 3.30 -8.84
CA GLY A 62 18.62 2.12 -8.82
C GLY A 62 18.26 1.04 -9.85
N ALA A 63 17.31 1.29 -10.76
CA ALA A 63 16.97 0.35 -11.82
C ALA A 63 18.20 0.05 -12.69
N HIS A 64 18.55 -1.22 -12.82
CA HIS A 64 19.75 -1.69 -13.52
C HIS A 64 19.47 -2.97 -14.30
N GLY A 65 19.98 -3.05 -15.53
CA GLY A 65 19.78 -4.23 -16.35
C GLY A 65 20.45 -4.18 -17.71
N ASP A 66 20.35 -5.30 -18.42
CA ASP A 66 20.81 -5.48 -19.80
C ASP A 66 19.62 -5.48 -20.78
N ALA A 67 19.88 -5.80 -22.05
CA ALA A 67 18.84 -5.89 -23.08
C ALA A 67 17.73 -6.88 -22.74
N ILE A 68 18.05 -8.04 -22.14
CA ILE A 68 17.04 -9.06 -21.80
C ILE A 68 16.21 -8.56 -20.62
N ARG A 69 16.87 -7.96 -19.62
CA ARG A 69 16.21 -7.41 -18.44
C ARG A 69 15.33 -6.21 -18.78
N TRP A 70 15.71 -5.41 -19.79
CA TRP A 70 14.83 -4.40 -20.35
C TRP A 70 13.53 -5.02 -20.90
N MET A 71 13.65 -6.10 -21.67
CA MET A 71 12.48 -6.80 -22.24
C MET A 71 11.60 -7.44 -21.14
N THR A 72 12.19 -7.94 -20.05
CA THR A 72 11.41 -8.55 -18.97
C THR A 72 10.81 -7.51 -18.02
N ASP A 73 11.63 -6.59 -17.52
CA ASP A 73 11.27 -5.71 -16.40
C ASP A 73 10.50 -4.48 -16.90
N HIS A 74 10.85 -3.96 -18.09
CA HIS A 74 10.15 -2.82 -18.68
C HIS A 74 8.99 -3.24 -19.59
N GLN A 75 9.17 -4.26 -20.43
CA GLN A 75 8.11 -4.72 -21.36
C GLN A 75 7.26 -5.88 -20.84
N GLY A 76 7.61 -6.46 -19.69
CA GLY A 76 6.81 -7.51 -19.05
C GLY A 76 6.89 -8.87 -19.75
N LEU A 77 7.90 -9.11 -20.60
CA LEU A 77 8.04 -10.37 -21.33
C LEU A 77 8.59 -11.50 -20.44
N ALA A 78 8.12 -12.72 -20.68
CA ALA A 78 8.76 -13.90 -20.12
C ALA A 78 10.19 -14.06 -20.69
N PHE A 79 11.13 -14.53 -19.88
CA PHE A 79 12.56 -14.60 -20.22
C PHE A 79 12.82 -15.25 -21.59
N MET A 80 12.20 -16.40 -21.86
CA MET A 80 12.40 -17.11 -23.13
C MET A 80 11.83 -16.36 -24.35
N ASP A 81 10.76 -15.59 -24.17
CA ASP A 81 10.19 -14.79 -25.24
C ASP A 81 11.03 -13.53 -25.51
N ALA A 82 11.54 -12.90 -24.45
CA ALA A 82 12.54 -11.82 -24.56
C ALA A 82 13.78 -12.28 -25.32
N VAL A 83 14.28 -13.48 -25.00
CA VAL A 83 15.43 -14.09 -25.70
C VAL A 83 15.13 -14.33 -27.18
N LYS A 84 13.96 -14.87 -27.53
CA LYS A 84 13.58 -15.12 -28.93
C LYS A 84 13.47 -13.83 -29.74
N GLU A 85 12.87 -12.80 -29.15
CA GLU A 85 12.64 -11.51 -29.81
C GLU A 85 13.95 -10.77 -30.09
N LEU A 86 14.83 -10.71 -29.09
CA LEU A 86 16.17 -10.13 -29.26
C LEU A 86 17.01 -10.95 -30.25
N ALA A 87 16.88 -12.27 -30.26
CA ALA A 87 17.65 -13.13 -31.16
C ALA A 87 17.21 -12.95 -32.62
N ALA A 88 15.90 -12.85 -32.87
CA ALA A 88 15.38 -12.54 -34.20
C ALA A 88 15.90 -11.18 -34.72
N GLU A 89 15.97 -10.17 -33.86
CA GLU A 89 16.50 -8.84 -34.20
C GLU A 89 18.03 -8.86 -34.42
N ALA A 90 18.76 -9.62 -33.61
CA ALA A 90 20.20 -9.79 -33.72
C ALA A 90 20.65 -10.74 -34.86
N GLY A 91 19.70 -11.27 -35.64
CA GLY A 91 19.95 -12.29 -36.66
C GLY A 91 20.63 -13.54 -36.08
N MET A 92 20.27 -13.91 -34.86
CA MET A 92 20.77 -15.07 -34.14
C MET A 92 19.69 -16.14 -34.05
N ASP A 93 20.04 -17.37 -34.42
CA ASP A 93 19.18 -18.51 -34.14
C ASP A 93 19.22 -18.84 -32.65
N VAL A 94 18.05 -18.91 -32.02
CA VAL A 94 17.93 -19.40 -30.65
C VAL A 94 18.24 -20.90 -30.65
N PRO A 95 19.21 -21.38 -29.84
CA PRO A 95 19.56 -22.78 -29.76
C PRO A 95 18.34 -23.60 -29.37
N ALA A 96 17.72 -24.22 -30.36
CA ALA A 96 16.65 -25.15 -30.17
C ALA A 96 17.13 -26.33 -29.31
N PRO A 97 16.27 -26.89 -28.44
CA PRO A 97 16.37 -28.32 -28.19
C PRO A 97 16.09 -29.00 -29.53
N ASP A 98 17.13 -29.54 -30.17
CA ASP A 98 17.11 -30.30 -31.44
C ASP A 98 16.49 -29.59 -32.68
N PRO A 99 17.26 -29.28 -33.74
CA PRO A 99 16.76 -28.69 -34.98
C PRO A 99 15.64 -29.47 -35.68
N GLN A 100 15.58 -30.80 -35.50
CA GLN A 100 14.46 -31.61 -35.99
C GLN A 100 13.20 -31.39 -35.15
N MET A 101 13.33 -31.26 -33.83
CA MET A 101 12.20 -30.92 -32.95
C MET A 101 11.74 -29.47 -33.14
N ALA A 102 12.62 -28.51 -33.41
CA ALA A 102 12.22 -27.12 -33.68
C ALA A 102 11.48 -26.96 -35.02
N ARG A 103 11.95 -27.59 -36.10
CA ARG A 103 11.19 -27.64 -37.37
C ARG A 103 9.88 -28.43 -37.25
N ALA A 104 9.83 -29.44 -36.39
CA ALA A 104 8.59 -30.14 -36.07
C ALA A 104 7.65 -29.30 -35.18
N ALA A 105 8.19 -28.48 -34.27
CA ALA A 105 7.45 -27.59 -33.39
C ALA A 105 6.92 -26.35 -34.11
N GLU A 106 7.68 -25.77 -35.06
CA GLU A 106 7.21 -24.71 -35.97
C GLU A 106 6.13 -25.20 -36.93
N LYS A 107 6.14 -26.50 -37.29
CA LYS A 107 5.09 -27.13 -38.10
C LYS A 107 3.87 -27.59 -37.30
N ARG A 108 3.94 -27.56 -35.97
CA ARG A 108 2.87 -28.05 -35.10
C ARG A 108 2.03 -26.86 -34.68
N ASP A 109 0.72 -26.95 -34.92
CA ASP A 109 -0.23 -25.96 -34.44
C ASP A 109 -0.04 -25.72 -32.93
N SER A 110 -0.02 -24.44 -32.54
CA SER A 110 0.07 -24.02 -31.14
C SER A 110 -1.32 -23.76 -30.55
N LEU A 111 -1.42 -23.68 -29.22
CA LEU A 111 -2.67 -23.26 -28.57
C LEU A 111 -3.08 -21.83 -28.99
N HIS A 112 -2.13 -20.95 -29.31
CA HIS A 112 -2.45 -19.61 -29.83
C HIS A 112 -3.11 -19.69 -31.22
N ASP A 113 -2.70 -20.63 -32.08
CA ASP A 113 -3.33 -20.83 -33.39
C ASP A 113 -4.77 -21.32 -33.26
N VAL A 114 -5.03 -22.19 -32.28
CA VAL A 114 -6.38 -22.64 -31.91
C VAL A 114 -7.23 -21.45 -31.45
N MET A 115 -6.71 -20.61 -30.55
CA MET A 115 -7.43 -19.44 -30.03
C MET A 115 -7.71 -18.40 -31.11
N ALA A 116 -6.75 -18.15 -32.01
CA ALA A 116 -6.92 -17.25 -33.14
C ALA A 116 -7.99 -17.76 -34.12
N ALA A 117 -7.98 -19.05 -34.42
CA ALA A 117 -8.99 -19.68 -35.28
C ALA A 117 -10.38 -19.64 -34.65
N ALA A 118 -10.49 -19.93 -33.35
CA ALA A 118 -11.74 -19.84 -32.60
C ALA A 118 -12.29 -18.41 -32.65
N GLN A 119 -11.44 -17.41 -32.43
CA GLN A 119 -11.83 -16.02 -32.49
C GLN A 119 -12.30 -15.61 -33.90
N ALA A 120 -11.60 -16.02 -34.95
CA ALA A 120 -12.01 -15.76 -36.33
C ALA A 120 -13.38 -16.38 -36.64
N TRP A 121 -13.60 -17.62 -36.20
CA TRP A 121 -14.87 -18.30 -36.37
C TRP A 121 -16.00 -17.61 -35.59
N PHE A 122 -15.80 -17.26 -34.31
CA PHE A 122 -16.83 -16.55 -33.54
C PHE A 122 -17.20 -15.20 -34.16
N LYS A 123 -16.24 -14.46 -34.72
CA LYS A 123 -16.49 -13.21 -35.47
C LYS A 123 -17.31 -13.45 -36.74
N ALA A 124 -16.99 -14.50 -37.49
CA ALA A 124 -17.75 -14.88 -38.67
C ALA A 124 -19.20 -15.28 -38.30
N SER A 125 -19.36 -16.08 -37.24
CA SER A 125 -20.67 -16.47 -36.70
C SER A 125 -21.49 -15.27 -36.22
N LEU A 126 -20.85 -14.28 -35.60
CA LEU A 126 -21.52 -13.02 -35.21
C LEU A 126 -22.02 -12.24 -36.42
N SER A 127 -21.34 -12.32 -37.56
CA SER A 127 -21.72 -11.63 -38.79
C SER A 127 -22.78 -12.39 -39.59
N GLY A 128 -22.82 -13.72 -39.45
CA GLY A 128 -23.77 -14.61 -40.12
C GLY A 128 -25.21 -14.55 -39.59
N ALA A 129 -26.08 -15.41 -40.13
CA ALA A 129 -27.51 -15.44 -39.77
C ALA A 129 -27.74 -15.78 -38.28
N GLU A 130 -26.99 -16.74 -37.73
CA GLU A 130 -27.14 -17.17 -36.32
C GLU A 130 -26.77 -16.07 -35.31
N GLY A 131 -25.91 -15.12 -35.71
CA GLY A 131 -25.50 -13.98 -34.87
C GLY A 131 -26.54 -12.86 -34.75
N ALA A 132 -27.71 -12.95 -35.40
CA ALA A 132 -28.69 -11.87 -35.44
C ALA A 132 -29.13 -11.39 -34.04
N ALA A 133 -29.43 -12.32 -33.13
CA ALA A 133 -29.81 -11.98 -31.76
C ALA A 133 -28.66 -11.32 -30.98
N ALA A 134 -27.41 -11.73 -31.22
CA ALA A 134 -26.23 -11.14 -30.60
C ALA A 134 -26.01 -9.70 -31.07
N ARG A 135 -26.14 -9.44 -32.38
CA ARG A 135 -26.08 -8.08 -32.95
C ARG A 135 -27.19 -7.19 -32.44
N ALA A 136 -28.42 -7.71 -32.35
CA ALA A 136 -29.54 -6.97 -31.77
C ALA A 136 -29.27 -6.57 -30.31
N TYR A 137 -28.72 -7.48 -29.51
CA TYR A 137 -28.32 -7.19 -28.13
C TYR A 137 -27.20 -6.14 -28.03
N LEU A 138 -26.18 -6.21 -28.89
CA LEU A 138 -25.11 -5.19 -28.93
C LEU A 138 -25.67 -3.81 -29.30
N ALA A 139 -26.63 -3.76 -30.22
CA ALA A 139 -27.32 -2.53 -30.58
C ALA A 139 -28.12 -1.93 -29.42
N THR A 140 -28.79 -2.73 -28.59
CA THR A 140 -29.45 -2.20 -27.37
C THR A 140 -28.47 -1.67 -26.33
N ARG A 141 -27.21 -2.11 -26.37
CA ARG A 141 -26.13 -1.55 -25.55
C ARG A 141 -25.54 -0.27 -26.14
N GLY A 142 -25.92 0.13 -27.36
CA GLY A 142 -25.42 1.34 -28.01
C GLY A 142 -23.99 1.22 -28.55
N PHE A 143 -23.48 0.01 -28.74
CA PHE A 143 -22.12 -0.21 -29.25
C PHE A 143 -22.12 -0.14 -30.78
N ASP A 144 -21.32 0.78 -31.32
CA ASP A 144 -21.14 0.95 -32.75
C ASP A 144 -20.26 -0.15 -33.38
N ALA A 145 -20.23 -0.21 -34.70
CA ALA A 145 -19.46 -1.22 -35.43
C ALA A 145 -17.96 -1.17 -35.09
N HIS A 146 -17.43 0.03 -34.85
CA HIS A 146 -16.03 0.23 -34.45
C HIS A 146 -15.75 -0.38 -33.08
N THR A 147 -16.61 -0.16 -32.08
CA THR A 147 -16.49 -0.77 -30.75
C THR A 147 -16.59 -2.29 -30.83
N VAL A 148 -17.56 -2.80 -31.59
CA VAL A 148 -17.76 -4.24 -31.80
C VAL A 148 -16.51 -4.89 -32.40
N GLN A 149 -15.91 -4.26 -33.41
CA GLN A 149 -14.68 -4.73 -34.06
C GLN A 149 -13.46 -4.62 -33.13
N ARG A 150 -13.30 -3.47 -32.45
CA ARG A 150 -12.17 -3.14 -31.56
C ARG A 150 -12.03 -4.13 -30.42
N PHE A 151 -13.15 -4.49 -29.79
CA PHE A 151 -13.19 -5.48 -28.71
C PHE A 151 -13.37 -6.91 -29.21
N GLY A 152 -13.50 -7.09 -30.53
CA GLY A 152 -13.51 -8.39 -31.17
C GLY A 152 -14.68 -9.27 -30.74
N PHE A 153 -15.87 -8.71 -30.57
CA PHE A 153 -17.04 -9.51 -30.24
C PHE A 153 -17.25 -10.62 -31.28
N GLY A 154 -17.74 -11.76 -30.79
CA GLY A 154 -18.12 -12.91 -31.60
C GLY A 154 -19.42 -13.54 -31.10
N TYR A 155 -19.82 -14.64 -31.72
CA TYR A 155 -20.98 -15.42 -31.31
C TYR A 155 -20.66 -16.91 -31.38
N ALA A 156 -20.96 -17.62 -30.30
CA ALA A 156 -20.92 -19.07 -30.24
C ALA A 156 -22.33 -19.62 -30.54
N PRO A 157 -22.51 -20.37 -31.65
CA PRO A 157 -23.77 -21.05 -31.97
C PRO A 157 -24.26 -21.99 -30.86
N GLU A 158 -25.53 -22.40 -30.92
CA GLU A 158 -26.16 -23.26 -29.90
C GLU A 158 -25.69 -24.74 -29.95
N GLY A 159 -25.15 -25.17 -31.10
CA GLY A 159 -24.73 -26.55 -31.33
C GLY A 159 -23.66 -27.02 -30.34
N ARG A 160 -23.76 -28.29 -29.90
CA ARG A 160 -22.80 -28.91 -28.95
C ARG A 160 -21.47 -29.32 -29.59
N GLN A 161 -21.41 -29.37 -30.92
CA GLN A 161 -20.27 -29.81 -31.73
C GLN A 161 -19.84 -28.77 -32.78
N ALA A 162 -20.49 -27.61 -32.81
CA ALA A 162 -20.29 -26.59 -33.85
C ALA A 162 -18.84 -26.09 -33.91
N LEU A 163 -18.19 -25.90 -32.75
CA LEU A 163 -16.78 -25.51 -32.68
C LEU A 163 -15.88 -26.65 -33.16
N LYS A 164 -16.15 -27.90 -32.75
CA LYS A 164 -15.37 -29.08 -33.20
C LYS A 164 -15.38 -29.18 -34.73
N GLU A 165 -16.54 -29.02 -35.34
CA GLU A 165 -16.72 -29.07 -36.79
C GLU A 165 -15.98 -27.91 -37.48
N ALA A 166 -16.16 -26.69 -36.97
CA ALA A 166 -15.52 -25.49 -37.52
C ALA A 166 -13.99 -25.49 -37.40
N LEU A 167 -13.45 -26.08 -36.33
CA LEU A 167 -12.02 -26.16 -36.04
C LEU A 167 -11.47 -27.57 -36.28
N SER A 168 -12.09 -28.35 -37.17
CA SER A 168 -11.75 -29.76 -37.45
C SER A 168 -10.31 -30.01 -37.91
N ARG A 169 -9.59 -28.96 -38.35
CA ARG A 169 -8.15 -29.04 -38.65
C ARG A 169 -7.28 -29.29 -37.41
N PHE A 170 -7.75 -28.89 -36.23
CA PHE A 170 -6.99 -29.04 -34.99
C PHE A 170 -7.39 -30.33 -34.25
N PRO A 171 -6.43 -31.04 -33.65
CA PRO A 171 -6.72 -32.19 -32.81
C PRO A 171 -7.66 -31.84 -31.64
N GLU A 172 -8.64 -32.71 -31.38
CA GLU A 172 -9.60 -32.53 -30.27
C GLU A 172 -8.95 -32.29 -28.89
N PRO A 173 -7.84 -32.98 -28.52
CA PRO A 173 -7.15 -32.70 -27.26
C PRO A 173 -6.67 -31.24 -27.13
N MET A 174 -6.26 -30.59 -28.23
CA MET A 174 -5.85 -29.19 -28.19
C MET A 174 -7.03 -28.25 -27.95
N LEU A 175 -8.22 -28.58 -28.48
CA LEU A 175 -9.44 -27.80 -28.22
C LEU A 175 -9.88 -27.89 -26.75
N ILE A 176 -9.63 -29.04 -26.11
CA ILE A 176 -9.88 -29.26 -24.68
C ILE A 176 -8.84 -28.52 -23.83
N GLU A 177 -7.55 -28.63 -24.17
CA GLU A 177 -6.44 -27.94 -23.48
C GLU A 177 -6.57 -26.42 -23.56
N ALA A 178 -7.03 -25.88 -24.70
CA ALA A 178 -7.38 -24.47 -24.87
C ALA A 178 -8.64 -24.04 -24.11
N GLY A 179 -9.31 -24.95 -23.41
CA GLY A 179 -10.51 -24.67 -22.61
C GLY A 179 -11.76 -24.37 -23.44
N LEU A 180 -11.76 -24.70 -24.74
CA LEU A 180 -12.88 -24.45 -25.65
C LEU A 180 -13.90 -25.58 -25.65
N ARG A 181 -13.51 -26.78 -25.21
CA ARG A 181 -14.37 -27.97 -25.10
C ARG A 181 -14.23 -28.63 -23.74
N ILE A 182 -15.31 -29.27 -23.29
CA ILE A 182 -15.39 -29.97 -22.01
C ILE A 182 -15.36 -31.46 -22.28
N ALA A 183 -14.34 -32.14 -21.76
CA ALA A 183 -14.30 -33.60 -21.71
C ALA A 183 -15.20 -34.10 -20.57
N VAL A 184 -15.93 -35.18 -20.82
CA VAL A 184 -16.73 -35.88 -19.81
C VAL A 184 -16.37 -37.35 -19.88
N GLU A 185 -16.27 -37.99 -18.71
CA GLU A 185 -15.99 -39.42 -18.61
C GLU A 185 -17.08 -40.22 -19.35
N GLU A 186 -16.66 -41.18 -20.17
CA GLU A 186 -17.54 -42.06 -20.97
C GLU A 186 -18.54 -41.35 -21.90
N ARG A 187 -18.33 -40.07 -22.24
CA ARG A 187 -19.18 -39.32 -23.16
C ARG A 187 -18.36 -38.48 -24.12
N ASP A 188 -18.92 -38.23 -25.30
CA ASP A 188 -18.29 -37.32 -26.26
C ASP A 188 -18.08 -35.94 -25.64
N PRO A 189 -16.87 -35.34 -25.79
CA PRO A 189 -16.65 -33.96 -25.43
C PRO A 189 -17.66 -33.04 -26.14
N TYR A 190 -17.95 -31.90 -25.54
CA TYR A 190 -18.85 -30.92 -26.12
C TYR A 190 -18.33 -29.49 -25.93
N ASP A 191 -18.78 -28.60 -26.78
CA ASP A 191 -18.30 -27.22 -26.81
C ASP A 191 -18.66 -26.47 -25.53
N ARG A 192 -17.69 -25.77 -24.92
CA ARG A 192 -17.90 -25.05 -23.66
C ARG A 192 -18.90 -23.90 -23.82
N PHE A 193 -18.74 -23.13 -24.89
CA PHE A 193 -19.54 -21.95 -25.17
C PHE A 193 -20.62 -22.28 -26.19
N ARG A 194 -21.89 -22.05 -25.83
CA ARG A 194 -23.05 -22.38 -26.68
C ARG A 194 -24.14 -21.33 -26.51
N GLY A 195 -24.62 -20.76 -27.61
CA GLY A 195 -25.64 -19.72 -27.59
C GLY A 195 -25.21 -18.47 -26.84
N ARG A 196 -23.94 -18.08 -26.97
CA ARG A 196 -23.33 -17.01 -26.18
C ARG A 196 -22.72 -15.95 -27.07
N LEU A 197 -22.91 -14.69 -26.68
CA LEU A 197 -22.08 -13.59 -27.15
C LEU A 197 -20.66 -13.80 -26.59
N MET A 198 -19.67 -13.81 -27.47
CA MET A 198 -18.29 -14.11 -27.15
C MET A 198 -17.47 -12.83 -27.03
N LEU A 199 -16.66 -12.76 -25.98
CA LEU A 199 -15.73 -11.67 -25.70
C LEU A 199 -14.32 -12.27 -25.56
N PRO A 200 -13.37 -11.96 -26.46
CA PRO A 200 -12.00 -12.46 -26.36
C PRO A 200 -11.29 -11.84 -25.16
N ILE A 201 -10.53 -12.64 -24.43
CA ILE A 201 -9.60 -12.21 -23.39
C ILE A 201 -8.21 -12.29 -24.00
N GLU A 202 -7.47 -11.19 -23.94
CA GLU A 202 -6.19 -11.01 -24.62
C GLU A 202 -5.05 -10.81 -23.63
N ASP A 203 -3.86 -11.28 -24.00
CA ASP A 203 -2.63 -11.05 -23.23
C ASP A 203 -2.09 -9.62 -23.42
N ALA A 204 -0.96 -9.30 -22.77
CA ALA A 204 -0.30 -8.00 -22.90
C ALA A 204 0.10 -7.64 -24.35
N ARG A 205 0.23 -8.64 -25.24
CA ARG A 205 0.55 -8.46 -26.67
C ARG A 205 -0.71 -8.35 -27.54
N GLY A 206 -1.90 -8.43 -26.95
CA GLY A 206 -3.18 -8.42 -27.67
C GLY A 206 -3.53 -9.75 -28.35
N ARG A 207 -2.84 -10.85 -28.00
CA ARG A 207 -3.17 -12.18 -28.53
C ARG A 207 -4.29 -12.80 -27.70
N VAL A 208 -5.25 -13.45 -28.34
CA VAL A 208 -6.35 -14.11 -27.64
C VAL A 208 -5.81 -15.33 -26.87
N ILE A 209 -6.11 -15.37 -25.57
CA ILE A 209 -5.68 -16.42 -24.63
C ILE A 209 -6.84 -17.10 -23.90
N ALA A 210 -8.02 -16.46 -23.87
CA ALA A 210 -9.25 -17.04 -23.33
C ALA A 210 -10.49 -16.36 -23.89
N PHE A 211 -11.67 -16.79 -23.47
CA PHE A 211 -12.95 -16.15 -23.80
C PHE A 211 -13.84 -15.98 -22.57
N GLY A 212 -14.56 -14.87 -22.55
CA GLY A 212 -15.82 -14.71 -21.82
C GLY A 212 -17.00 -14.95 -22.74
N GLY A 213 -18.09 -15.51 -22.20
CA GLY A 213 -19.29 -15.83 -22.95
C GLY A 213 -20.56 -15.45 -22.20
N ARG A 214 -21.38 -14.58 -22.77
CA ARG A 214 -22.64 -14.08 -22.18
C ARG A 214 -23.85 -14.73 -22.82
N ILE A 215 -24.78 -15.28 -22.04
CA ILE A 215 -26.07 -15.75 -22.57
C ILE A 215 -26.93 -14.57 -23.05
N LEU A 216 -27.68 -14.77 -24.13
CA LEU A 216 -28.57 -13.76 -24.69
C LEU A 216 -30.04 -13.95 -24.27
N THR A 217 -30.46 -15.19 -24.08
CA THR A 217 -31.85 -15.58 -23.79
C THR A 217 -32.12 -15.66 -22.29
N LYS A 218 -33.20 -15.00 -21.83
CA LYS A 218 -33.64 -14.99 -20.42
C LYS A 218 -34.19 -16.35 -19.91
N GLY A 219 -34.37 -17.34 -20.79
CA GLY A 219 -35.05 -18.62 -20.48
C GLY A 219 -34.15 -19.77 -20.01
N LYS A 220 -32.81 -19.64 -20.01
CA LYS A 220 -31.89 -20.66 -19.49
C LYS A 220 -31.51 -20.33 -18.05
N THR A 221 -32.36 -20.70 -17.09
CA THR A 221 -32.14 -20.47 -15.65
C THR A 221 -30.99 -21.29 -15.07
N ASP A 222 -30.65 -22.41 -15.70
CA ASP A 222 -29.67 -23.37 -15.17
C ASP A 222 -28.22 -23.06 -15.61
N ALA A 223 -27.97 -21.95 -16.30
CA ALA A 223 -26.65 -21.58 -16.81
C ALA A 223 -26.24 -20.17 -16.34
N PRO A 224 -24.96 -19.97 -15.97
CA PRO A 224 -24.51 -18.66 -15.49
C PRO A 224 -24.57 -17.62 -16.62
N LYS A 225 -24.99 -16.39 -16.25
CA LYS A 225 -25.12 -15.23 -17.15
C LYS A 225 -23.84 -14.98 -17.95
N TYR A 226 -22.70 -15.00 -17.26
CA TYR A 226 -21.37 -14.98 -17.84
C TYR A 226 -20.64 -16.29 -17.53
N LEU A 227 -19.92 -16.81 -18.52
CA LEU A 227 -19.05 -17.98 -18.39
C LEU A 227 -17.68 -17.60 -18.92
N ASN A 228 -16.62 -17.86 -18.16
CA ASN A 228 -15.24 -17.67 -18.63
C ASN A 228 -14.63 -19.02 -19.02
N SER A 229 -13.61 -19.01 -19.86
CA SER A 229 -12.70 -20.14 -20.03
C SER A 229 -12.20 -20.64 -18.67
N PRO A 230 -11.91 -21.95 -18.52
CA PRO A 230 -11.17 -22.44 -17.36
C PRO A 230 -9.72 -21.92 -17.42
N ASP A 231 -8.94 -22.10 -16.35
CA ASP A 231 -7.50 -21.87 -16.44
C ASP A 231 -6.87 -22.86 -17.44
N THR A 232 -5.90 -22.39 -18.21
CA THR A 232 -5.19 -23.13 -19.26
C THR A 232 -3.71 -22.74 -19.25
N PRO A 233 -2.83 -23.42 -20.01
CA PRO A 233 -1.45 -22.99 -20.16
C PRO A 233 -1.28 -21.54 -20.68
N LEU A 234 -2.27 -21.01 -21.40
CA LEU A 234 -2.26 -19.64 -21.90
C LEU A 234 -2.95 -18.62 -20.99
N PHE A 235 -3.76 -19.09 -20.03
CA PHE A 235 -4.69 -18.24 -19.30
C PHE A 235 -4.78 -18.60 -17.83
N ASP A 236 -4.40 -17.65 -16.99
CA ASP A 236 -4.59 -17.68 -15.54
C ASP A 236 -5.54 -16.53 -15.15
N LYS A 237 -6.73 -16.88 -14.68
CA LYS A 237 -7.74 -15.91 -14.28
C LYS A 237 -7.26 -14.96 -13.18
N GLY A 238 -6.51 -15.47 -12.21
CA GLY A 238 -6.02 -14.72 -11.06
C GLY A 238 -4.87 -13.76 -11.40
N ARG A 239 -4.30 -13.87 -12.60
CA ARG A 239 -3.16 -13.06 -13.08
C ARG A 239 -3.45 -12.34 -14.39
N THR A 240 -4.71 -12.27 -14.79
CA THR A 240 -5.14 -11.58 -16.01
C THR A 240 -6.20 -10.55 -15.68
N LEU A 241 -6.07 -9.35 -16.26
CA LEU A 241 -7.08 -8.30 -16.24
C LEU A 241 -7.59 -8.11 -17.66
N TYR A 242 -8.91 -8.08 -17.81
CA TYR A 242 -9.53 -7.77 -19.10
C TYR A 242 -9.12 -6.38 -19.57
N ASN A 243 -8.82 -6.25 -20.86
CA ASN A 243 -8.50 -5.00 -21.55
C ASN A 243 -7.19 -4.30 -21.13
N LEU A 244 -6.36 -4.93 -20.30
CA LEU A 244 -5.14 -4.29 -19.80
C LEU A 244 -4.18 -3.86 -20.91
N HIS A 245 -4.04 -4.62 -21.99
CA HIS A 245 -3.17 -4.27 -23.13
C HIS A 245 -3.60 -3.00 -23.87
N ARG A 246 -4.90 -2.69 -23.91
CA ARG A 246 -5.43 -1.44 -24.48
C ARG A 246 -5.42 -0.31 -23.44
N ALA A 247 -5.73 -0.64 -22.19
CA ALA A 247 -5.81 0.33 -21.10
C ALA A 247 -4.45 0.84 -20.66
N ALA A 248 -3.41 0.00 -20.63
CA ALA A 248 -2.08 0.39 -20.13
C ALA A 248 -1.44 1.55 -20.92
N PRO A 249 -1.47 1.58 -22.27
CA PRO A 249 -1.03 2.76 -23.02
C PRO A 249 -1.84 4.02 -22.72
N ALA A 250 -3.17 3.91 -22.58
CA ALA A 250 -4.05 5.03 -22.23
C ALA A 250 -3.76 5.55 -20.81
N ALA A 251 -3.56 4.63 -19.85
CA ALA A 251 -3.26 4.91 -18.46
C ALA A 251 -1.96 5.70 -18.27
N ARG A 252 -0.95 5.49 -19.12
CA ARG A 252 0.28 6.29 -19.11
C ARG A 252 0.04 7.75 -19.50
N GLN A 253 -0.99 8.01 -20.30
CA GLN A 253 -1.36 9.37 -20.72
C GLN A 253 -2.30 10.03 -19.70
N SER A 254 -3.26 9.28 -19.16
CA SER A 254 -4.21 9.80 -18.17
C SER A 254 -3.67 9.83 -16.73
N GLY A 255 -2.60 9.08 -16.44
CA GLY A 255 -2.11 8.85 -15.08
C GLY A 255 -3.06 8.02 -14.22
N ARG A 256 -4.01 7.30 -14.83
CA ARG A 256 -5.12 6.63 -14.15
C ARG A 256 -5.38 5.23 -14.73
N ILE A 257 -5.79 4.30 -13.86
CA ILE A 257 -6.49 3.08 -14.27
C ILE A 257 -7.80 3.01 -13.51
N VAL A 258 -8.89 2.72 -14.21
CA VAL A 258 -10.21 2.47 -13.63
C VAL A 258 -10.50 0.97 -13.67
N VAL A 259 -10.75 0.37 -12.51
CA VAL A 259 -11.11 -1.05 -12.38
C VAL A 259 -12.60 -1.15 -12.13
N VAL A 260 -13.33 -1.77 -13.05
CA VAL A 260 -14.77 -2.04 -12.95
C VAL A 260 -15.04 -3.54 -12.80
N GLU A 261 -16.29 -3.92 -12.54
CA GLU A 261 -16.63 -5.31 -12.21
C GLU A 261 -16.61 -6.27 -13.40
N GLY A 262 -17.03 -5.81 -14.59
CA GLY A 262 -17.26 -6.69 -15.73
C GLY A 262 -16.76 -6.18 -17.08
N TYR A 263 -16.77 -7.09 -18.05
CA TYR A 263 -16.38 -6.82 -19.43
C TYR A 263 -17.19 -5.69 -20.06
N MET A 264 -18.50 -5.71 -19.85
CA MET A 264 -19.40 -4.77 -20.50
C MET A 264 -19.18 -3.35 -20.00
N ASP A 265 -18.80 -3.20 -18.73
CA ASP A 265 -18.52 -1.92 -18.11
C ASP A 265 -17.24 -1.31 -18.68
N VAL A 266 -16.19 -2.14 -18.85
CA VAL A 266 -14.95 -1.73 -19.53
C VAL A 266 -15.25 -1.24 -20.96
N ILE A 267 -16.08 -1.98 -21.69
CA ILE A 267 -16.40 -1.67 -23.08
C ILE A 267 -17.26 -0.40 -23.15
N ALA A 268 -18.22 -0.22 -22.25
CA ALA A 268 -19.05 0.98 -22.16
C ALA A 268 -18.20 2.22 -21.83
N LEU A 269 -17.28 2.12 -20.87
CA LEU A 269 -16.32 3.17 -20.54
C LEU A 269 -15.44 3.52 -21.76
N ALA A 270 -14.88 2.51 -22.41
CA ALA A 270 -14.02 2.75 -23.58
C ALA A 270 -14.78 3.35 -24.77
N ALA A 271 -16.05 2.95 -24.99
CA ALA A 271 -16.92 3.55 -25.99
C ALA A 271 -17.26 5.01 -25.66
N ALA A 272 -17.31 5.35 -24.37
CA ALA A 272 -17.52 6.71 -23.87
C ALA A 272 -16.25 7.58 -23.84
N GLY A 273 -15.11 7.07 -24.31
CA GLY A 273 -13.82 7.77 -24.35
C GLY A 273 -12.91 7.51 -23.14
N ILE A 274 -13.36 6.73 -22.16
CA ILE A 274 -12.60 6.35 -20.96
C ILE A 274 -11.85 5.05 -21.26
N ALA A 275 -10.72 5.17 -21.95
CA ALA A 275 -9.98 4.03 -22.50
C ALA A 275 -9.08 3.29 -21.49
N ASP A 276 -8.88 3.86 -20.29
CA ASP A 276 -8.01 3.37 -19.21
C ASP A 276 -8.74 2.43 -18.23
N ALA A 277 -9.84 1.80 -18.69
CA ALA A 277 -10.64 0.87 -17.91
C ALA A 277 -10.22 -0.61 -18.07
N VAL A 278 -10.22 -1.35 -16.96
CA VAL A 278 -9.94 -2.80 -16.89
C VAL A 278 -10.94 -3.51 -15.97
N ALA A 279 -11.04 -4.83 -16.05
CA ALA A 279 -11.88 -5.62 -15.14
C ALA A 279 -11.24 -6.96 -14.74
N PRO A 280 -11.46 -7.45 -13.52
CA PRO A 280 -11.16 -8.82 -13.16
C PRO A 280 -12.13 -9.79 -13.86
N LEU A 281 -11.74 -11.05 -13.98
CA LEU A 281 -12.40 -12.03 -14.85
C LEU A 281 -13.41 -12.89 -14.08
N GLY A 282 -14.46 -12.24 -13.57
CA GLY A 282 -15.58 -12.90 -12.88
C GLY A 282 -15.26 -13.38 -11.46
N THR A 283 -14.25 -12.79 -10.82
CA THR A 283 -13.84 -13.04 -9.43
C THR A 283 -13.52 -11.71 -8.74
N ALA A 284 -13.45 -11.71 -7.42
CA ALA A 284 -12.89 -10.58 -6.68
C ALA A 284 -11.44 -10.33 -7.12
N LEU A 285 -11.05 -9.05 -7.17
CA LEU A 285 -9.70 -8.59 -7.53
C LEU A 285 -8.63 -9.27 -6.67
N THR A 286 -7.67 -9.96 -7.28
CA THR A 286 -6.61 -10.71 -6.59
C THR A 286 -5.41 -9.83 -6.23
N GLU A 287 -4.56 -10.33 -5.32
CA GLU A 287 -3.29 -9.73 -4.92
C GLU A 287 -2.37 -9.52 -6.13
N HIS A 288 -2.24 -10.54 -6.99
CA HIS A 288 -1.45 -10.43 -8.22
C HIS A 288 -2.01 -9.38 -9.19
N GLN A 289 -3.34 -9.26 -9.31
CA GLN A 289 -3.95 -8.22 -10.12
C GLN A 289 -3.70 -6.83 -9.54
N ILE A 290 -3.76 -6.66 -8.21
CA ILE A 290 -3.40 -5.40 -7.53
C ILE A 290 -1.95 -5.02 -7.84
N GLU A 291 -1.01 -5.96 -7.68
CA GLU A 291 0.39 -5.74 -8.02
C GLU A 291 0.59 -5.38 -9.50
N MET A 292 -0.18 -5.99 -10.41
CA MET A 292 -0.13 -5.67 -11.84
C MET A 292 -0.60 -4.23 -12.10
N LEU A 293 -1.70 -3.80 -11.49
CA LEU A 293 -2.21 -2.43 -11.61
C LEU A 293 -1.16 -1.41 -11.15
N TRP A 294 -0.50 -1.71 -10.03
CA TRP A 294 0.56 -0.90 -9.43
C TRP A 294 1.83 -0.77 -10.27
N ARG A 295 2.04 -1.60 -11.29
CA ARG A 295 3.12 -1.39 -12.28
C ARG A 295 2.81 -0.29 -13.27
N HIS A 296 1.55 0.11 -13.38
CA HIS A 296 1.09 1.11 -14.34
C HIS A 296 0.74 2.42 -13.67
N VAL A 297 0.04 2.37 -12.52
CA VAL A 297 -0.37 3.56 -11.76
C VAL A 297 -0.25 3.24 -10.28
N GLU A 298 0.31 4.18 -9.52
CA GLU A 298 0.53 4.05 -8.07
C GLU A 298 -0.78 3.90 -7.28
N THR A 299 -1.85 4.59 -7.70
CA THR A 299 -3.16 4.60 -7.04
C THR A 299 -4.32 4.35 -8.02
N PRO A 300 -4.52 3.10 -8.51
CA PRO A 300 -5.65 2.78 -9.37
C PRO A 300 -7.00 3.01 -8.65
N THR A 301 -8.02 3.37 -9.43
CA THR A 301 -9.38 3.66 -8.94
C THR A 301 -10.28 2.46 -9.16
N LEU A 302 -10.79 1.88 -8.08
CA LEU A 302 -11.80 0.82 -8.12
C LEU A 302 -13.19 1.45 -8.14
N CYS A 303 -13.96 1.17 -9.18
CA CYS A 303 -15.33 1.62 -9.37
C CYS A 303 -16.28 0.44 -9.21
N PHE A 304 -17.07 0.47 -8.14
CA PHE A 304 -18.04 -0.57 -7.81
C PHE A 304 -19.47 -0.10 -8.04
N ASP A 305 -20.36 -1.06 -8.29
CA ASP A 305 -21.79 -0.79 -8.41
C ASP A 305 -22.34 -0.23 -7.09
N GLY A 306 -23.40 0.57 -7.17
CA GLY A 306 -24.00 1.29 -6.04
C GLY A 306 -24.79 0.43 -5.04
N ASP A 307 -24.60 -0.89 -5.06
CA ASP A 307 -25.40 -1.85 -4.28
C ASP A 307 -24.61 -2.51 -3.13
N THR A 308 -25.28 -3.40 -2.38
CA THR A 308 -24.66 -4.14 -1.27
C THR A 308 -23.61 -5.17 -1.73
N ALA A 309 -23.66 -5.62 -2.98
CA ALA A 309 -22.65 -6.50 -3.54
C ALA A 309 -21.36 -5.71 -3.84
N GLY A 310 -21.50 -4.50 -4.40
CA GLY A 310 -20.42 -3.53 -4.62
C GLY A 310 -19.73 -3.13 -3.31
N GLN A 311 -20.48 -2.85 -2.23
CA GLN A 311 -19.87 -2.58 -0.92
C GLN A 311 -19.05 -3.76 -0.39
N ARG A 312 -19.56 -4.99 -0.52
CA ARG A 312 -18.81 -6.19 -0.12
C ARG A 312 -17.59 -6.40 -1.01
N ALA A 313 -17.67 -6.07 -2.30
CA ALA A 313 -16.54 -6.16 -3.23
C ALA A 313 -15.44 -5.14 -2.87
N ALA A 314 -15.82 -3.91 -2.54
CA ALA A 314 -14.91 -2.87 -2.06
C ALA A 314 -14.15 -3.34 -0.80
N MET A 315 -14.87 -3.85 0.21
CA MET A 315 -14.23 -4.36 1.43
C MET A 315 -13.28 -5.54 1.17
N ARG A 316 -13.65 -6.47 0.28
CA ARG A 316 -12.74 -7.55 -0.13
C ARG A 316 -11.47 -7.01 -0.80
N ALA A 317 -11.59 -6.02 -1.67
CA ALA A 317 -10.43 -5.40 -2.30
C ALA A 317 -9.54 -4.69 -1.28
N ILE A 318 -10.13 -3.98 -0.32
CA ILE A 318 -9.42 -3.33 0.79
C ILE A 318 -8.63 -4.37 1.58
N THR A 319 -9.27 -5.44 2.07
CA THR A 319 -8.61 -6.47 2.88
C THR A 319 -7.46 -7.16 2.13
N ARG A 320 -7.57 -7.34 0.81
CA ARG A 320 -6.48 -7.89 -0.02
C ARG A 320 -5.34 -6.90 -0.27
N ALA A 321 -5.66 -5.60 -0.34
CA ALA A 321 -4.66 -4.57 -0.58
C ALA A 321 -3.86 -4.19 0.68
N LEU A 322 -4.48 -4.22 1.88
CA LEU A 322 -3.86 -3.81 3.14
C LEU A 322 -2.47 -4.46 3.39
N PRO A 323 -2.29 -5.79 3.23
CA PRO A 323 -0.99 -6.42 3.42
C PRO A 323 0.06 -6.01 2.39
N LEU A 324 -0.37 -5.57 1.21
CA LEU A 324 0.49 -5.25 0.08
C LEU A 324 0.91 -3.77 0.03
N LEU A 325 0.32 -2.92 0.88
CA LEU A 325 0.58 -1.49 0.89
C LEU A 325 2.08 -1.19 1.06
N ARG A 326 2.59 -0.29 0.22
CA ARG A 326 3.97 0.19 0.23
C ARG A 326 3.98 1.67 -0.15
N PRO A 327 5.07 2.43 0.09
CA PRO A 327 5.09 3.86 -0.16
C PRO A 327 4.59 4.21 -1.57
N ALA A 328 3.77 5.26 -1.65
CA ALA A 328 3.02 5.71 -2.84
C ALA A 328 1.98 4.74 -3.44
N HIS A 329 1.95 3.47 -3.05
CA HIS A 329 1.04 2.47 -3.64
C HIS A 329 -0.19 2.22 -2.77
N SER A 330 -1.36 2.54 -3.32
CA SER A 330 -2.64 2.35 -2.62
C SER A 330 -3.78 2.16 -3.61
N LEU A 331 -5.03 2.20 -3.13
CA LEU A 331 -6.23 2.18 -3.96
C LEU A 331 -7.07 3.43 -3.69
N ARG A 332 -7.71 3.92 -4.75
CA ARG A 332 -8.87 4.82 -4.62
C ARG A 332 -10.13 4.02 -4.89
N ILE A 333 -11.23 4.37 -4.23
CA ILE A 333 -12.47 3.61 -4.33
C ILE A 333 -13.63 4.58 -4.52
N VAL A 334 -14.45 4.30 -5.52
CA VAL A 334 -15.69 5.01 -5.79
C VAL A 334 -16.83 4.02 -5.93
N ARG A 335 -18.01 4.43 -5.49
CA ARG A 335 -19.27 3.69 -5.67
C ARG A 335 -20.19 4.51 -6.55
N LEU A 336 -20.83 3.85 -7.49
CA LEU A 336 -21.86 4.49 -8.31
C LEU A 336 -23.13 4.75 -7.49
N PRO A 337 -24.04 5.62 -7.98
CA PRO A 337 -25.37 5.76 -7.39
C PRO A 337 -26.12 4.42 -7.36
N GLU A 338 -27.01 4.26 -6.38
CA GLU A 338 -27.74 3.02 -6.16
C GLU A 338 -28.47 2.54 -7.42
N GLY A 339 -28.28 1.26 -7.75
CA GLY A 339 -28.92 0.61 -8.89
C GLY A 339 -28.34 0.94 -10.27
N LEU A 340 -27.21 1.64 -10.35
CA LEU A 340 -26.53 1.94 -11.62
C LEU A 340 -25.21 1.17 -11.74
N ASP A 341 -24.98 0.60 -12.93
CA ASP A 341 -23.66 0.17 -13.42
C ASP A 341 -23.02 1.27 -14.29
N PRO A 342 -21.72 1.18 -14.67
CA PRO A 342 -21.08 2.18 -15.51
C PRO A 342 -21.79 2.41 -16.86
N ASP A 343 -22.33 1.35 -17.49
CA ASP A 343 -23.03 1.46 -18.77
C ASP A 343 -24.36 2.22 -18.63
N ASP A 344 -25.14 1.92 -17.59
CA ASP A 344 -26.40 2.56 -17.27
C ASP A 344 -26.19 4.04 -16.91
N LEU A 345 -25.16 4.36 -16.12
CA LEU A 345 -24.83 5.73 -15.78
C LEU A 345 -24.46 6.56 -17.02
N ILE A 346 -23.59 6.02 -17.89
CA ILE A 346 -23.17 6.71 -19.12
C ILE A 346 -24.36 6.94 -20.05
N LYS A 347 -25.27 5.97 -20.19
CA LYS A 347 -26.47 6.15 -21.01
C LYS A 347 -27.43 7.19 -20.47
N GLN A 348 -27.59 7.24 -19.15
CA GLN A 348 -28.54 8.16 -18.51
C GLN A 348 -28.00 9.59 -18.39
N ARG A 349 -26.69 9.75 -18.10
CA ARG A 349 -26.10 11.03 -17.69
C ARG A 349 -24.87 11.45 -18.49
N GLY A 350 -24.40 10.62 -19.42
CA GLY A 350 -23.26 10.89 -20.29
C GLY A 350 -21.89 10.60 -19.65
N SER A 351 -20.84 10.63 -20.48
CA SER A 351 -19.46 10.35 -20.07
C SER A 351 -18.92 11.33 -19.03
N ARG A 352 -19.32 12.61 -19.09
CA ARG A 352 -18.90 13.62 -18.13
C ARG A 352 -19.34 13.29 -16.70
N ALA A 353 -20.57 12.80 -16.53
CA ALA A 353 -21.05 12.39 -15.21
C ALA A 353 -20.25 11.21 -14.63
N MET A 354 -19.79 10.30 -15.49
CA MET A 354 -18.88 9.22 -15.08
C MET A 354 -17.52 9.79 -14.62
N GLU A 355 -16.94 10.72 -15.39
CA GLU A 355 -15.68 11.38 -15.02
C GLU A 355 -15.80 12.16 -13.70
N ASP A 356 -16.90 12.89 -13.49
CA ASP A 356 -17.16 13.63 -12.25
C ASP A 356 -17.19 12.67 -11.04
N ILE A 357 -17.91 11.54 -11.16
CA ILE A 357 -17.97 10.51 -10.11
C ILE A 357 -16.59 9.89 -9.87
N LEU A 358 -15.85 9.54 -10.93
CA LEU A 358 -14.48 9.01 -10.81
C LEU A 358 -13.54 10.01 -10.10
N GLY A 359 -13.74 11.31 -10.29
CA GLY A 359 -13.00 12.37 -9.60
C GLY A 359 -13.22 12.41 -8.10
N GLU A 360 -14.39 11.98 -7.64
CA GLU A 360 -14.78 11.91 -6.22
C GLU A 360 -14.30 10.63 -5.51
N ALA A 361 -13.49 9.80 -6.17
CA ALA A 361 -13.00 8.56 -5.59
C ALA A 361 -12.26 8.78 -4.26
N LYS A 362 -12.71 8.11 -3.22
CA LYS A 362 -12.19 8.23 -1.85
C LYS A 362 -10.93 7.40 -1.66
N SER A 363 -10.13 7.76 -0.65
CA SER A 363 -8.96 6.99 -0.27
C SER A 363 -9.34 5.63 0.33
N LEU A 364 -8.46 4.63 0.23
CA LEU A 364 -8.66 3.31 0.85
C LEU A 364 -8.99 3.43 2.35
N VAL A 365 -8.28 4.28 3.10
CA VAL A 365 -8.48 4.44 4.55
C VAL A 365 -9.82 5.07 4.89
N GLU A 366 -10.30 6.01 4.06
CA GLU A 366 -11.60 6.64 4.24
C GLU A 366 -12.74 5.65 4.01
N VAL A 367 -12.67 4.87 2.93
CA VAL A 367 -13.70 3.85 2.65
C VAL A 367 -13.69 2.74 3.70
N LEU A 368 -12.51 2.33 4.18
CA LEU A 368 -12.38 1.38 5.29
C LEU A 368 -13.09 1.90 6.55
N TRP A 369 -12.82 3.16 6.93
CA TRP A 369 -13.45 3.80 8.08
C TRP A 369 -14.98 3.84 7.95
N GLU A 370 -15.50 4.33 6.81
CA GLU A 370 -16.94 4.43 6.58
C GLU A 370 -17.62 3.06 6.63
N ALA A 371 -17.03 2.07 5.96
CA ALA A 371 -17.59 0.73 5.92
C ALA A 371 -17.65 0.07 7.31
N GLU A 372 -16.60 0.19 8.12
CA GLU A 372 -16.58 -0.39 9.46
C GLU A 372 -17.48 0.35 10.45
N ARG A 373 -17.58 1.68 10.33
CA ARG A 373 -18.50 2.52 11.12
C ARG A 373 -19.96 2.18 10.83
N ASP A 374 -20.30 2.00 9.56
CA ASP A 374 -21.68 1.81 9.10
C ASP A 374 -22.10 0.32 9.11
N ALA A 375 -21.18 -0.61 9.41
CA ALA A 375 -21.43 -2.05 9.40
C ALA A 375 -22.43 -2.51 10.48
N VAL A 376 -22.37 -1.90 11.68
CA VAL A 376 -23.21 -2.26 12.83
C VAL A 376 -23.62 -1.00 13.61
N PRO A 377 -24.79 -0.99 14.27
CA PRO A 377 -25.16 0.11 15.16
C PRO A 377 -24.12 0.33 16.27
N LEU A 378 -23.79 1.59 16.57
CA LEU A 378 -22.75 1.97 17.53
C LEU A 378 -23.35 2.74 18.71
N ASN A 379 -24.30 2.11 19.41
CA ASN A 379 -25.13 2.77 20.41
C ASN A 379 -24.53 2.74 21.82
N THR A 380 -23.69 1.74 22.11
CA THR A 380 -23.10 1.52 23.44
C THR A 380 -21.58 1.75 23.44
N PRO A 381 -20.97 1.97 24.62
CA PRO A 381 -19.51 1.96 24.75
C PRO A 381 -18.87 0.65 24.24
N GLU A 382 -19.53 -0.49 24.45
CA GLU A 382 -19.11 -1.81 23.97
C GLU A 382 -19.11 -1.87 22.44
N ASP A 383 -20.15 -1.34 21.78
CA ASP A 383 -20.21 -1.28 20.31
C ASP A 383 -19.09 -0.41 19.75
N LYS A 384 -18.83 0.75 20.37
CA LYS A 384 -17.72 1.65 19.99
C LYS A 384 -16.36 0.98 20.19
N ALA A 385 -16.17 0.27 21.31
CA ALA A 385 -14.96 -0.53 21.53
C ALA A 385 -14.81 -1.61 20.45
N GLY A 386 -15.91 -2.24 20.04
CA GLY A 386 -15.97 -3.19 18.93
C GLY A 386 -15.52 -2.58 17.60
N LEU A 387 -15.98 -1.37 17.25
CA LEU A 387 -15.50 -0.64 16.07
C LEU A 387 -13.98 -0.45 16.13
N LYS A 388 -13.47 0.05 17.25
CA LYS A 388 -12.02 0.27 17.43
C LYS A 388 -11.24 -1.02 17.24
N ALA A 389 -11.71 -2.13 17.80
CA ALA A 389 -11.06 -3.44 17.66
C ALA A 389 -11.00 -3.89 16.19
N ARG A 390 -12.11 -3.78 15.44
CA ARG A 390 -12.14 -4.14 14.01
C ARG A 390 -11.19 -3.28 13.18
N LEU A 391 -11.15 -1.98 13.40
CA LEU A 391 -10.23 -1.07 12.72
C LEU A 391 -8.77 -1.43 12.99
N MET A 392 -8.41 -1.74 14.25
CA MET A 392 -7.04 -2.12 14.60
C MET A 392 -6.67 -3.49 14.01
N ALA A 393 -7.60 -4.44 13.94
CA ALA A 393 -7.36 -5.72 13.29
C ALA A 393 -6.97 -5.54 11.80
N HIS A 394 -7.60 -4.60 11.08
CA HIS A 394 -7.19 -4.26 9.70
C HIS A 394 -5.79 -3.67 9.65
N VAL A 395 -5.46 -2.75 10.56
CA VAL A 395 -4.11 -2.14 10.65
C VAL A 395 -3.03 -3.20 10.90
N GLU A 396 -3.32 -4.21 11.71
CA GLU A 396 -2.39 -5.31 12.02
C GLU A 396 -2.06 -6.19 10.81
N THR A 397 -2.90 -6.18 9.77
CA THR A 397 -2.61 -6.90 8.52
C THR A 397 -1.62 -6.17 7.61
N ILE A 398 -1.38 -4.87 7.83
CA ILE A 398 -0.48 -4.07 7.00
C ILE A 398 0.97 -4.46 7.28
N GLN A 399 1.67 -4.96 6.25
CA GLN A 399 3.05 -5.45 6.41
C GLN A 399 4.08 -4.32 6.54
N HIS A 400 3.86 -3.18 5.88
CA HIS A 400 4.80 -2.07 5.93
C HIS A 400 4.67 -1.28 7.26
N PRO A 401 5.71 -1.23 8.12
CA PRO A 401 5.60 -0.74 9.49
C PRO A 401 5.23 0.75 9.57
N ASP A 402 5.82 1.60 8.73
CA ASP A 402 5.52 3.04 8.75
C ASP A 402 4.08 3.32 8.30
N ILE A 403 3.60 2.63 7.25
CA ILE A 403 2.23 2.76 6.76
C ILE A 403 1.26 2.25 7.82
N ALA A 404 1.54 1.11 8.47
CA ALA A 404 0.75 0.61 9.58
C ALA A 404 0.68 1.62 10.72
N GLY A 405 1.80 2.30 11.04
CA GLY A 405 1.86 3.39 12.01
C GLY A 405 0.97 4.58 11.64
N LEU A 406 1.03 5.02 10.39
CA LEU A 406 0.23 6.13 9.87
C LEU A 406 -1.27 5.78 9.81
N TYR A 407 -1.62 4.59 9.32
CA TYR A 407 -3.01 4.10 9.32
C TYR A 407 -3.57 3.99 10.73
N ARG A 408 -2.77 3.49 11.68
CA ARG A 408 -3.17 3.44 13.10
C ARG A 408 -3.55 4.81 13.62
N ARG A 409 -2.70 5.81 13.38
CA ARG A 409 -2.93 7.19 13.82
C ARG A 409 -4.17 7.77 13.18
N GLU A 410 -4.27 7.72 11.84
CA GLU A 410 -5.40 8.25 11.08
C GLU A 410 -6.74 7.66 11.53
N LEU A 411 -6.82 6.33 11.66
CA LEU A 411 -8.04 5.66 12.09
C LEU A 411 -8.38 5.92 13.57
N GLN A 412 -7.37 6.10 14.43
CA GLN A 412 -7.59 6.48 15.83
C GLN A 412 -8.08 7.92 15.96
N ASP A 413 -7.57 8.84 15.14
CA ASP A 413 -8.01 10.24 15.13
C ASP A 413 -9.48 10.32 14.68
N ARG A 414 -9.84 9.64 13.57
CA ARG A 414 -11.24 9.51 13.12
C ARG A 414 -12.14 8.86 14.16
N TYR A 415 -11.66 7.78 14.80
CA TYR A 415 -12.39 7.12 15.89
C TYR A 415 -12.64 8.06 17.06
N SER A 416 -11.63 8.83 17.47
CA SER A 416 -11.74 9.74 18.61
C SER A 416 -12.71 10.87 18.33
N GLU A 417 -12.67 11.45 17.14
CA GLU A 417 -13.61 12.48 16.70
C GLU A 417 -15.06 11.97 16.66
N PHE A 418 -15.27 10.75 16.17
CA PHE A 418 -16.59 10.12 16.16
C PHE A 418 -17.10 9.73 17.56
N ALA A 419 -16.24 9.10 18.37
CA ALA A 419 -16.64 8.56 19.67
C ALA A 419 -16.84 9.66 20.72
N PHE A 420 -16.06 10.75 20.62
CA PHE A 420 -16.02 11.88 21.53
C PHE A 420 -16.10 13.21 20.76
N PRO A 421 -17.24 13.49 20.08
CA PRO A 421 -17.38 14.73 19.33
C PRO A 421 -17.15 15.91 20.27
N ARG A 422 -16.35 16.89 19.82
CA ARG A 422 -16.03 18.08 20.60
C ARG A 422 -17.33 18.70 21.09
N ARG A 423 -17.52 18.77 22.42
CA ARG A 423 -18.61 19.55 23.00
C ARG A 423 -18.40 20.99 22.56
N GLU A 424 -19.22 21.43 21.61
CA GLU A 424 -19.29 22.83 21.25
C GLU A 424 -19.60 23.61 22.53
N ASN A 425 -18.69 24.51 22.89
CA ASN A 425 -18.80 25.29 24.13
C ASN A 425 -20.07 26.16 24.03
N ARG A 426 -21.16 25.68 24.63
CA ARG A 426 -22.43 26.40 24.87
C ARG A 426 -22.27 27.57 25.86
N TRP A 427 -21.11 28.22 25.86
CA TRP A 427 -20.76 29.37 26.68
C TRP A 427 -20.29 30.56 25.82
N GLN A 428 -20.50 30.53 24.50
CA GLN A 428 -20.14 31.63 23.58
C GLN A 428 -21.29 32.10 22.65
N GLN A 429 -22.54 31.73 22.92
CA GLN A 429 -23.71 32.40 22.33
C GLN A 429 -24.56 33.03 23.44
N GLY A 430 -24.11 34.19 23.91
CA GLY A 430 -24.82 34.95 24.94
C GLY A 430 -24.01 36.17 25.35
N GLY A 431 -23.71 37.06 24.39
CA GLY A 431 -22.98 38.28 24.76
C GLY A 431 -22.50 39.12 23.58
N ALA A 432 -23.40 39.62 22.75
CA ALA A 432 -23.13 40.78 21.91
C ALA A 432 -24.44 41.48 21.51
N GLN A 433 -25.10 42.14 22.47
CA GLN A 433 -25.84 43.35 22.14
C GLN A 433 -25.65 44.35 23.28
N GLY A 434 -24.95 45.43 22.95
CA GLY A 434 -24.44 46.42 23.89
C GLY A 434 -25.55 47.27 24.52
N GLY A 435 -25.23 47.78 25.70
CA GLY A 435 -25.96 48.84 26.39
C GLY A 435 -25.10 49.34 27.53
N GLY A 436 -24.49 50.51 27.34
CA GLY A 436 -23.54 51.09 28.27
C GLY A 436 -24.12 51.33 29.67
N GLY A 437 -23.29 51.12 30.69
CA GLY A 437 -23.63 51.36 32.08
C GLY A 437 -22.38 51.47 32.93
N ASN A 438 -22.04 52.70 33.26
CA ASN A 438 -20.93 53.16 34.09
C ASN A 438 -20.93 52.46 35.46
N PHE A 439 -19.81 51.86 35.90
CA PHE A 439 -19.63 51.49 37.31
C PHE A 439 -18.16 51.55 37.76
N GLN A 440 -17.88 52.47 38.67
CA GLN A 440 -16.60 52.64 39.38
C GLN A 440 -16.47 51.63 40.53
N PRO A 441 -15.24 51.21 40.90
CA PRO A 441 -15.04 50.23 41.96
C PRO A 441 -15.11 50.92 43.33
N ARG A 442 -15.96 50.41 44.24
CA ARG A 442 -16.01 50.85 45.63
C ARG A 442 -15.66 49.71 46.59
N GLN A 443 -14.83 50.08 47.55
CA GLN A 443 -14.16 49.28 48.56
C GLN A 443 -15.12 48.84 49.70
N ASN A 444 -14.93 47.60 50.19
CA ASN A 444 -15.27 47.03 51.50
C ASN A 444 -16.72 46.96 52.01
N GLN A 445 -17.20 45.73 52.30
CA GLN A 445 -17.33 45.22 53.68
C GLN A 445 -17.73 43.73 53.74
N ARG A 446 -17.29 43.10 54.84
CA ARG A 446 -17.37 41.67 55.19
C ARG A 446 -18.81 41.17 55.39
N GLY A 447 -19.05 39.91 55.01
CA GLY A 447 -20.19 39.11 55.45
C GLY A 447 -20.00 37.63 55.07
N SER A 448 -19.91 36.76 56.08
CA SER A 448 -19.58 35.33 56.02
C SER A 448 -20.62 34.46 55.30
N GLY A 449 -20.16 33.55 54.42
CA GLY A 449 -20.96 32.48 53.83
C GLY A 449 -20.08 31.35 53.28
N LYS A 450 -20.41 30.11 53.67
CA LYS A 450 -19.65 28.86 53.50
C LYS A 450 -19.60 28.31 52.05
N TRP A 451 -18.56 27.50 51.83
CA TRP A 451 -18.38 26.42 50.84
C TRP A 451 -17.71 26.69 49.47
N ASN A 452 -16.43 26.29 49.43
CA ASN A 452 -15.71 25.48 48.43
C ASN A 452 -15.94 25.69 46.92
N GLY A 453 -14.96 26.36 46.30
CA GLY A 453 -14.63 26.23 44.89
C GLY A 453 -13.22 26.71 44.63
N LYS A 454 -12.25 25.79 44.52
CA LYS A 454 -10.92 26.13 43.97
C LYS A 454 -11.12 26.58 42.52
N PRO A 455 -10.60 27.74 42.08
CA PRO A 455 -10.71 28.15 40.69
C PRO A 455 -9.83 27.26 39.81
N SER A 456 -10.38 26.84 38.66
CA SER A 456 -9.60 26.25 37.58
C SER A 456 -8.61 27.29 37.00
N PRO A 457 -7.44 26.87 36.49
CA PRO A 457 -6.36 27.78 36.13
C PRO A 457 -6.73 28.65 34.92
N ALA A 458 -6.21 29.88 34.87
CA ALA A 458 -6.28 30.75 33.71
C ALA A 458 -5.60 30.09 32.47
N PRO A 459 -6.04 30.41 31.24
CA PRO A 459 -5.39 29.90 30.03
C PRO A 459 -3.92 30.31 29.97
N SER A 460 -3.08 29.34 29.64
CA SER A 460 -1.62 29.45 29.59
C SER A 460 -1.15 30.56 28.63
N SER A 461 -0.20 31.40 29.08
CA SER A 461 0.42 32.45 28.25
C SER A 461 1.18 31.87 27.05
N PRO A 462 1.48 32.66 25.99
CA PRO A 462 2.29 32.21 24.85
C PRO A 462 3.63 31.60 25.27
N GLU A 463 4.27 32.14 26.31
CA GLU A 463 5.50 31.59 26.91
C GLU A 463 5.27 30.23 27.61
N SER A 464 4.06 29.98 28.12
CA SER A 464 3.69 28.70 28.73
C SER A 464 3.39 27.63 27.67
N ILE A 465 2.90 28.03 26.50
CA ILE A 465 2.71 27.19 25.31
C ILE A 465 4.08 26.85 24.69
N GLU A 466 5.03 27.78 24.70
CA GLU A 466 6.41 27.57 24.24
C GLU A 466 7.18 26.63 25.19
N ARG A 467 6.94 26.70 26.51
CA ARG A 467 7.40 25.71 27.51
C ARG A 467 6.75 24.33 27.38
N LEU A 468 5.53 24.25 26.84
CA LEU A 468 4.83 22.99 26.56
C LEU A 468 5.31 22.37 25.24
N ASN A 469 5.56 23.18 24.22
CA ASN A 469 6.11 22.74 22.93
C ASN A 469 7.56 22.25 23.08
N THR A 470 8.35 22.83 23.99
CA THR A 470 9.68 22.31 24.37
C THR A 470 9.61 21.02 25.19
N ARG A 471 8.49 20.72 25.89
CA ARG A 471 8.28 19.43 26.58
C ARG A 471 7.86 18.28 25.67
N PHE A 472 7.24 18.56 24.52
CA PHE A 472 6.88 17.54 23.52
C PHE A 472 7.92 17.36 22.40
N ALA A 473 8.92 18.23 22.35
CA ALA A 473 10.14 18.02 21.56
C ALA A 473 11.18 17.25 22.39
N GLY A 474 11.08 15.91 22.43
CA GLY A 474 12.19 15.01 22.83
C GLY A 474 12.44 14.75 24.33
N ALA A 475 11.80 15.47 25.26
CA ALA A 475 12.04 15.37 26.71
C ALA A 475 11.25 14.25 27.43
N GLY A 476 10.03 13.92 27.00
CA GLY A 476 9.10 13.08 27.77
C GLY A 476 9.58 11.66 28.13
N THR A 477 10.35 10.99 27.26
CA THR A 477 10.90 9.64 27.58
C THR A 477 12.15 9.71 28.46
N ARG A 478 12.92 10.81 28.37
CA ARG A 478 14.11 11.04 29.21
C ARG A 478 13.67 11.33 30.63
N ASP A 479 12.68 12.20 30.79
CA ASP A 479 12.14 12.59 32.09
C ASP A 479 11.53 11.40 32.83
N ALA A 480 10.80 10.54 32.12
CA ALA A 480 10.24 9.31 32.68
C ALA A 480 11.33 8.30 33.08
N LEU A 481 12.39 8.14 32.27
CA LEU A 481 13.53 7.27 32.58
C LEU A 481 14.33 7.81 33.77
N SER A 482 14.59 9.11 33.83
CA SER A 482 15.23 9.78 34.96
C SER A 482 14.41 9.61 36.24
N ALA A 483 13.10 9.85 36.18
CA ALA A 483 12.18 9.64 37.31
C ALA A 483 12.19 8.18 37.79
N ALA A 484 12.19 7.21 36.87
CA ALA A 484 12.30 5.79 37.20
C ALA A 484 13.62 5.45 37.90
N ILE A 485 14.76 5.90 37.35
CA ILE A 485 16.08 5.63 37.92
C ILE A 485 16.22 6.28 39.30
N ILE A 486 15.75 7.52 39.48
CA ILE A 486 15.75 8.20 40.80
C ILE A 486 14.92 7.40 41.81
N ALA A 487 13.72 6.94 41.44
CA ALA A 487 12.90 6.09 42.30
C ALA A 487 13.60 4.75 42.63
N GLY A 488 14.32 4.17 41.66
CA GLY A 488 15.15 2.99 41.86
C GLY A 488 16.32 3.22 42.81
N LEU A 489 17.05 4.34 42.67
CA LEU A 489 18.19 4.69 43.52
C LEU A 489 17.79 5.02 44.96
N ILE A 490 16.63 5.65 45.17
CA ILE A 490 16.07 5.87 46.51
C ILE A 490 15.72 4.52 47.17
N ARG A 491 15.18 3.59 46.38
CA ARG A 491 14.82 2.25 46.86
C ARG A 491 16.04 1.37 47.15
N TRP A 492 17.07 1.46 46.32
CA TRP A 492 18.29 0.65 46.38
C TRP A 492 19.52 1.54 46.59
N PRO A 493 19.66 2.18 47.76
CA PRO A 493 20.68 3.21 48.02
C PRO A 493 22.12 2.69 47.88
N ALA A 494 22.35 1.39 48.10
CA ALA A 494 23.67 0.76 47.91
C ALA A 494 24.19 0.83 46.47
N GLN A 495 23.32 1.03 45.48
CA GLN A 495 23.73 1.18 44.08
C GLN A 495 24.16 2.60 43.72
N LEU A 496 23.81 3.60 44.54
CA LEU A 496 24.11 5.01 44.26
C LEU A 496 25.62 5.27 44.18
N ALA A 497 26.40 4.74 45.12
CA ALA A 497 27.85 4.88 45.14
C ALA A 497 28.54 4.28 43.90
N ARG A 498 27.97 3.22 43.31
CA ARG A 498 28.52 2.56 42.11
C ARG A 498 28.36 3.40 40.84
N HIS A 499 27.32 4.24 40.79
CA HIS A 499 26.95 5.02 39.61
C HIS A 499 27.14 6.53 39.78
N ALA A 500 27.53 6.99 40.96
CA ALA A 500 27.66 8.41 41.30
C ALA A 500 28.59 9.17 40.34
N GLU A 501 29.75 8.59 40.01
CA GLU A 501 30.70 9.21 39.08
C GLU A 501 30.14 9.36 37.67
N ALA A 502 29.45 8.34 37.15
CA ALA A 502 28.87 8.37 35.81
C ALA A 502 27.71 9.39 35.71
N LEU A 503 26.87 9.46 36.75
CA LEU A 503 25.77 10.43 36.84
C LEU A 503 26.30 11.86 36.97
N ALA A 504 27.32 12.11 37.80
CA ALA A 504 27.93 13.42 38.00
C ALA A 504 28.57 14.00 36.72
N ARG A 505 29.16 13.14 35.88
CA ARG A 505 29.82 13.53 34.63
C ARG A 505 28.84 13.78 33.48
N THR A 506 27.56 13.46 33.63
CA THR A 506 26.58 13.53 32.55
C THR A 506 25.80 14.86 32.61
N PRO A 507 25.98 15.76 31.63
CA PRO A 507 25.32 17.07 31.68
C PRO A 507 23.82 16.98 31.37
N GLY A 508 23.04 17.86 32.01
CA GLY A 508 21.60 18.01 31.74
C GLY A 508 20.75 16.84 32.25
N LEU A 509 21.16 16.19 33.33
CA LEU A 509 20.30 15.26 34.06
C LEU A 509 19.32 16.01 34.98
N ASP A 510 18.32 15.29 35.48
CA ASP A 510 17.39 15.80 36.48
C ASP A 510 18.15 16.29 37.74
N PRO A 511 17.90 17.49 38.27
CA PRO A 511 18.62 18.05 39.43
C PRO A 511 18.59 17.15 40.67
N ARG A 512 17.60 16.25 40.79
CA ARG A 512 17.53 15.25 41.87
C ARG A 512 18.73 14.30 41.86
N PHE A 513 19.36 14.06 40.71
CA PHE A 513 20.59 13.26 40.65
C PHE A 513 21.77 13.94 41.34
N GLU A 514 21.93 15.25 41.19
CA GLU A 514 23.01 16.00 41.84
C GLU A 514 22.88 15.88 43.37
N THR A 515 21.68 16.12 43.90
CA THR A 515 21.41 15.95 45.33
C THR A 515 21.64 14.52 45.83
N LEU A 516 21.27 13.50 45.03
CA LEU A 516 21.54 12.11 45.39
C LEU A 516 23.03 11.76 45.36
N VAL A 517 23.78 12.27 44.37
CA VAL A 517 25.23 12.07 44.25
C VAL A 517 25.97 12.73 45.41
N ASP A 518 25.57 13.94 45.82
CA ASP A 518 26.15 14.65 46.96
C ASP A 518 26.00 13.85 48.27
N CYS A 519 24.97 13.01 48.39
CA CYS A 519 24.77 12.14 49.56
C CYS A 519 25.83 11.03 49.67
N CYS A 520 26.50 10.63 48.57
CA CYS A 520 27.55 9.62 48.62
C CYS A 520 28.82 10.07 49.36
N GLY A 521 28.99 11.38 49.59
CA GLY A 521 30.12 11.93 50.33
C GLY A 521 30.00 11.83 51.86
N ALA A 522 28.83 11.46 52.39
CA ALA A 522 28.60 11.28 53.82
C ALA A 522 28.95 9.85 54.26
N ALA A 523 29.76 9.70 55.31
CA ALA A 523 30.45 8.45 55.68
C ALA A 523 29.57 7.35 56.31
N ASP A 524 28.24 7.44 56.22
CA ASP A 524 27.30 6.51 56.84
C ASP A 524 26.47 5.74 55.79
N ALA A 525 25.97 4.56 56.18
CA ALA A 525 25.12 3.73 55.33
C ALA A 525 23.84 4.51 54.94
N LEU A 526 23.67 4.76 53.64
CA LEU A 526 22.52 5.48 53.11
C LEU A 526 21.26 4.60 53.23
N GLU A 527 20.29 5.04 54.04
CA GLU A 527 18.97 4.41 54.14
C GLU A 527 17.92 5.16 53.29
N THR A 528 16.92 4.43 52.79
CA THR A 528 15.83 4.97 51.95
C THR A 528 15.12 6.17 52.61
N GLU A 529 14.87 6.13 53.93
CA GLU A 529 14.21 7.20 54.66
C GLU A 529 15.07 8.49 54.79
N VAL A 530 16.39 8.32 54.80
CA VAL A 530 17.35 9.42 54.87
C VAL A 530 17.41 10.15 53.52
N LEU A 531 17.53 9.41 52.40
CA LEU A 531 17.51 10.01 51.05
C LEU A 531 16.18 10.71 50.75
N ALA A 532 15.07 10.11 51.19
CA ALA A 532 13.73 10.67 51.10
C ALA A 532 13.59 12.03 51.81
N THR A 533 14.25 12.17 52.96
CA THR A 533 14.23 13.37 53.79
C THR A 533 15.15 14.45 53.20
N ILE A 534 16.36 14.07 52.74
CA ILE A 534 17.32 14.99 52.10
C ILE A 534 16.73 15.65 50.86
N LEU A 535 16.02 14.88 50.01
CA LEU A 535 15.34 15.47 48.84
C LEU A 535 14.32 16.52 49.27
N ARG A 536 13.52 16.24 50.31
CA ARG A 536 12.50 17.16 50.83
C ARG A 536 13.11 18.45 51.40
N ASP A 537 14.20 18.33 52.15
CA ASP A 537 14.90 19.46 52.77
C ASP A 537 15.58 20.37 51.74
N ASN A 538 15.96 19.83 50.58
CA ASN A 538 16.45 20.57 49.42
C ASN A 538 15.32 21.10 48.50
N GLY A 539 14.06 21.00 48.93
CA GLY A 539 12.90 21.48 48.16
C GLY A 539 12.55 20.60 46.94
N LEU A 540 13.09 19.40 46.87
CA LEU A 540 12.86 18.43 45.79
C LEU A 540 11.84 17.37 46.23
N VAL A 541 11.01 16.94 45.29
CA VAL A 541 9.97 15.93 45.54
C VAL A 541 10.41 14.59 44.95
N GLN A 542 10.20 13.52 45.70
CA GLN A 542 10.41 12.17 45.18
C GLN A 542 9.56 11.94 43.93
N PRO A 543 10.09 11.21 42.93
CA PRO A 543 9.32 10.88 41.74
C PRO A 543 8.03 10.15 42.12
N LYS A 544 6.89 10.67 41.66
CA LYS A 544 5.59 10.00 41.83
C LYS A 544 5.48 8.87 40.80
N ALA A 545 4.75 7.80 41.15
CA ALA A 545 4.49 6.69 40.22
C ALA A 545 3.91 7.13 38.87
N ALA A 546 3.19 8.25 38.81
CA ALA A 546 2.67 8.83 37.58
C ALA A 546 3.77 9.35 36.62
N GLU A 547 4.94 9.75 37.13
CA GLU A 547 6.07 10.26 36.34
C GLU A 547 6.76 9.15 35.52
N TYR A 548 6.64 7.90 35.97
CA TYR A 548 7.25 6.73 35.31
C TYR A 548 6.24 5.61 35.02
N ALA A 549 4.93 5.89 35.02
CA ALA A 549 3.86 4.89 34.89
C ALA A 549 3.91 4.06 33.58
N GLY A 550 4.62 4.55 32.55
CA GLY A 550 4.83 3.84 31.29
C GLY A 550 6.03 2.89 31.27
N LEU A 551 6.81 2.80 32.35
CA LEU A 551 8.04 2.01 32.45
C LEU A 551 7.90 0.95 33.56
N ARG A 552 8.02 -0.34 33.20
CA ARG A 552 7.98 -1.45 34.18
C ARG A 552 9.37 -2.09 34.31
N PHE A 553 10.24 -1.42 35.06
CA PHE A 553 11.55 -1.99 35.44
C PHE A 553 11.44 -2.82 36.72
N GLY A 554 12.21 -3.89 36.82
CA GLY A 554 12.26 -4.76 37.99
C GLY A 554 12.70 -4.01 39.26
N PHE A 555 13.62 -3.05 39.15
CA PHE A 555 14.02 -2.23 40.30
C PHE A 555 12.89 -1.35 40.89
N LEU A 556 11.76 -1.18 40.18
CA LEU A 556 10.56 -0.49 40.67
C LEU A 556 9.55 -1.44 41.32
N ILE A 557 9.72 -2.75 41.20
CA ILE A 557 8.79 -3.79 41.68
C ILE A 557 9.20 -4.25 43.08
N PRO A 558 8.31 -4.27 44.09
CA PRO A 558 8.65 -4.68 45.45
C PRO A 558 9.19 -6.08 45.65
N GLU A 559 8.82 -7.01 44.78
CA GLU A 559 9.16 -8.42 44.88
C GLU A 559 10.49 -8.78 44.18
N THR A 560 11.21 -7.80 43.63
CA THR A 560 12.48 -8.03 42.90
C THR A 560 13.67 -8.18 43.84
N SER A 561 14.55 -9.13 43.55
CA SER A 561 15.78 -9.34 44.33
C SER A 561 16.78 -8.19 44.14
N GLU A 562 17.61 -7.94 45.16
CA GLU A 562 18.63 -6.87 45.11
C GLU A 562 19.60 -7.05 43.93
N GLU A 563 20.03 -8.28 43.66
CA GLU A 563 20.92 -8.59 42.53
C GLU A 563 20.27 -8.26 41.17
N GLN A 564 18.99 -8.56 41.01
CA GLN A 564 18.25 -8.28 39.78
C GLN A 564 17.97 -6.79 39.63
N ALA A 565 17.60 -6.11 40.71
CA ALA A 565 17.40 -4.67 40.73
C ALA A 565 18.71 -3.93 40.40
N ALA A 566 19.85 -4.36 40.96
CA ALA A 566 21.16 -3.80 40.67
C ALA A 566 21.54 -3.96 39.19
N ALA A 567 21.35 -5.15 38.61
CA ALA A 567 21.68 -5.41 37.21
C ALA A 567 20.81 -4.60 36.23
N GLU A 568 19.52 -4.44 36.52
CA GLU A 568 18.61 -3.65 35.69
C GLU A 568 18.82 -2.14 35.85
N LEU A 569 19.15 -1.68 37.07
CA LEU A 569 19.43 -0.27 37.35
C LEU A 569 20.73 0.18 36.66
N ALA A 570 21.77 -0.66 36.66
CA ALA A 570 23.01 -0.40 35.94
C ALA A 570 22.76 -0.22 34.44
N GLN A 571 22.01 -1.13 33.81
CA GLN A 571 21.65 -1.02 32.40
C GLN A 571 20.82 0.23 32.09
N ALA A 572 19.89 0.61 32.97
CA ALA A 572 19.07 1.82 32.77
C ALA A 572 19.91 3.10 32.88
N ILE A 573 20.88 3.14 33.79
CA ILE A 573 21.81 4.25 33.96
C ILE A 573 22.76 4.35 32.75
N ASP A 574 23.29 3.23 32.25
CA ASP A 574 24.13 3.22 31.05
C ASP A 574 23.38 3.83 29.86
N LEU A 575 22.11 3.48 29.68
CA LEU A 575 21.26 4.09 28.65
C LEU A 575 21.07 5.59 28.88
N LEU A 576 20.79 6.02 30.11
CA LEU A 576 20.62 7.43 30.45
C LEU A 576 21.87 8.27 30.10
N VAL A 577 23.06 7.72 30.33
CA VAL A 577 24.36 8.37 30.08
C VAL A 577 24.75 8.36 28.60
N GLU A 578 24.51 7.25 27.89
CA GLU A 578 24.88 7.12 26.47
C GLU A 578 24.02 7.98 25.53
N ARG A 579 22.74 8.20 25.89
CA ARG A 579 21.78 8.92 25.07
C ARG A 579 22.22 10.32 24.63
N PRO A 580 22.63 11.24 25.53
CA PRO A 580 23.04 12.59 25.14
C PRO A 580 24.26 12.58 24.20
N VAL A 581 25.19 11.64 24.38
CA VAL A 581 26.37 11.50 23.51
C VAL A 581 25.94 11.09 22.10
N LEU A 582 25.01 10.14 21.99
CA LEU A 582 24.48 9.66 20.71
C LEU A 582 23.65 10.73 19.99
N GLU A 583 22.81 11.47 20.72
CA GLU A 583 22.01 12.58 20.18
C GLU A 583 22.91 13.72 19.68
N ALA A 584 23.94 14.10 20.44
CA ALA A 584 24.92 15.11 20.02
C ALA A 584 25.72 14.67 18.78
N ALA A 585 26.14 13.40 18.73
CA ALA A 585 26.83 12.84 17.57
C ALA A 585 25.94 12.86 16.31
N LEU A 586 24.67 12.49 16.46
CA LEU A 586 23.70 12.50 15.36
C LEU A 586 23.40 13.92 14.87
N ALA A 587 23.26 14.89 15.79
CA ALA A 587 23.06 16.29 15.44
C ALA A 587 24.26 16.84 14.65
N LYS A 588 25.49 16.54 15.09
CA LYS A 588 26.72 16.91 14.40
C LYS A 588 26.83 16.27 13.02
N ALA A 589 26.51 14.98 12.89
CA ALA A 589 26.51 14.27 11.61
C ALA A 589 25.44 14.80 10.65
N THR A 590 24.27 15.20 11.17
CA THR A 590 23.19 15.79 10.36
C THR A 590 23.58 17.17 9.84
N ALA A 591 24.11 18.05 10.69
CA ALA A 591 24.62 19.35 10.26
C ALA A 591 25.78 19.25 9.25
N ARG A 592 26.62 18.22 9.40
CA ARG A 592 27.69 17.92 8.44
C ARG A 592 27.14 17.43 7.11
N PHE A 593 26.15 16.56 7.11
CA PHE A 593 25.46 16.12 5.90
C PHE A 593 24.80 17.30 5.16
N GLU A 594 24.12 18.18 5.89
CA GLU A 594 23.46 19.37 5.33
C GLU A 594 24.43 20.37 4.69
N SER A 595 25.69 20.42 5.16
CA SER A 595 26.71 21.34 4.65
C SER A 595 27.62 20.73 3.57
N GLU A 596 28.02 19.46 3.71
CA GLU A 596 28.95 18.80 2.78
C GLU A 596 28.24 18.05 1.63
N LEU A 597 26.97 17.66 1.80
CA LEU A 597 26.17 16.87 0.85
C LEU A 597 26.93 15.69 0.23
N SER A 598 27.78 15.03 1.03
CA SER A 598 28.67 13.96 0.60
C SER A 598 28.17 12.57 1.02
N ASP A 599 28.49 11.55 0.21
CA ASP A 599 28.12 10.15 0.49
C ASP A 599 28.68 9.65 1.83
N SER A 600 29.85 10.15 2.25
CA SER A 600 30.46 9.78 3.53
C SER A 600 29.75 10.40 4.73
N ALA A 601 29.29 11.66 4.63
CA ALA A 601 28.49 12.31 5.66
C ALA A 601 27.10 11.67 5.78
N PHE A 602 26.49 11.28 4.67
CA PHE A 602 25.23 10.52 4.66
C PHE A 602 25.39 9.13 5.30
N ALA A 603 26.45 8.38 4.97
CA ALA A 603 26.72 7.08 5.56
C ALA A 603 26.98 7.17 7.08
N GLU A 604 27.69 8.21 7.53
CA GLU A 604 27.91 8.47 8.96
C GLU A 604 26.59 8.78 9.70
N GLN A 605 25.72 9.61 9.11
CA GLN A 605 24.39 9.91 9.64
C GLN A 605 23.51 8.66 9.72
N GLN A 606 23.47 7.84 8.66
CA GLN A 606 22.69 6.59 8.63
C GLN A 606 23.19 5.58 9.67
N ARG A 607 24.52 5.48 9.87
CA ARG A 607 25.09 4.62 10.93
C ARG A 607 24.65 5.06 12.33
N LEU A 608 24.63 6.37 12.59
CA LEU A 608 24.21 6.92 13.88
C LEU A 608 22.69 6.81 14.10
N LEU A 609 21.89 6.97 13.04
CA LEU A 609 20.44 6.72 13.08
C LEU A 609 20.13 5.25 13.40
N LYS A 610 20.83 4.31 12.76
CA LYS A 610 20.70 2.89 13.07
C LYS A 610 21.06 2.60 14.53
N ARG A 611 22.15 3.17 15.03
CA ARG A 611 22.56 3.03 16.44
C ARG A 611 21.53 3.63 17.41
N LYS A 612 20.87 4.74 17.05
CA LYS A 612 19.77 5.32 17.82
C LYS A 612 18.53 4.41 17.85
N LEU A 613 18.17 3.80 16.72
CA LEU A 613 17.05 2.85 16.67
C LEU A 613 17.32 1.59 17.49
N GLU A 614 18.55 1.06 17.45
CA GLU A 614 18.99 -0.06 18.29
C GLU A 614 18.94 0.31 19.78
N PHE A 615 19.38 1.53 20.13
CA PHE A 615 19.30 2.09 21.47
C PHE A 615 17.85 2.20 21.97
N ASP A 616 16.94 2.77 21.18
CA ASP A 616 15.52 2.91 21.50
C ASP A 616 14.80 1.55 21.57
N SER A 617 15.29 0.54 20.83
CA SER A 617 14.80 -0.84 20.93
C SER A 617 15.20 -1.49 22.26
N ARG A 618 16.45 -1.30 22.71
CA ARG A 618 16.92 -1.82 24.01
C ARG A 618 16.14 -1.22 25.17
N LEU A 619 15.91 0.09 25.15
CA LEU A 619 15.12 0.78 26.17
C LEU A 619 13.68 0.23 26.25
N ARG A 620 13.05 -0.01 25.09
CA ARG A 620 11.71 -0.62 25.04
C ARG A 620 11.70 -2.05 25.57
N GLN A 621 12.65 -2.88 25.16
CA GLN A 621 12.76 -4.27 25.63
C GLN A 621 12.92 -4.35 27.16
N MET A 622 13.72 -3.46 27.76
CA MET A 622 13.86 -3.38 29.21
C MET A 622 12.56 -2.94 29.88
N ALA A 623 11.86 -1.93 29.35
CA ALA A 623 10.62 -1.41 29.92
C ALA A 623 9.43 -2.39 29.83
N THR A 624 9.47 -3.36 28.91
CA THR A 624 8.41 -4.35 28.69
C THR A 624 8.68 -5.71 29.34
N ARG A 625 9.89 -5.95 29.87
CA ARG A 625 10.32 -7.27 30.36
C ARG A 625 9.47 -7.79 31.53
N HIS A 626 8.87 -6.88 32.30
CA HIS A 626 8.02 -7.16 33.46
C HIS A 626 6.55 -6.75 33.23
N ALA A 627 6.10 -6.70 31.97
CA ALA A 627 4.72 -6.35 31.60
C ALA A 627 3.73 -7.52 31.57
N SER A 628 4.13 -8.70 32.10
CA SER A 628 3.31 -9.91 32.16
C SER A 628 2.40 -9.95 33.38
#